data_AF-A0A1Q3AJW2-F1
#
_entry.id   AF-A0A1Q3AJW2-F1
#
_cell.length_a   1.000
_cell.length_b   1.000
_cell.length_c   1.000
_cell.angle_alpha   90.00
_cell.angle_beta   90.00
_cell.angle_gamma   90.00
#
_symmetry.space_group_name_H-M   'P 1'
#
loop_
_entity.id
_entity.type
_entity.pdbx_description
1 polymer ?
#
loop_
_entity_poly.entity_id
_entity_poly.type
_entity_poly.pdbx_seq_one_letter_code
_entity_poly.pdbx_strand_id
1 'polypeptide(L)'
;MTARFLRGFYNVVFEVVIKRLYRGGLNHRNLLTLPLNFLTNFSIILIWLLIFKNAGLIPIDIRPKIHSKAAFYLDNYMFGDYWGEMYAQFGKKSYFPWTIFTSAVFTSIFLLLIPLAVWYYIYYVKKLHHNLMEWNDHIFHFSDKSNPKRVRTLWIPFLLPFVALVFLNVMHVFAKQTEENFADWKDFVAWFSYVILHLTAPILTSVYLYVFHPPGVLKCLALSLGIQNLMGVTTHLLLPMAPPWFIHMYGIMDTEHVNYTQEGYAAGLTRVDKQLGTHLNTAGFHMSPIVFGAVPSLHSAMAFQCFLFLITRSATYKGRIRTGISPLTRKEGERVYISEASEENEIGSSPELPLQLTSEDELELRTLGPDGSNSFSYEDLGPAADR
;
A
#
# COMPACT_ATOMS: atom_id res chain seq x y z
N MET A 1 23.96 -32.97 36.73
CA MET A 1 22.88 -32.36 35.93
C MET A 1 21.78 -33.39 35.77
N THR A 2 20.61 -33.21 36.40
CA THR A 2 19.61 -34.27 36.60
C THR A 2 18.79 -34.54 35.33
N ALA A 3 18.42 -35.80 35.08
CA ALA A 3 17.62 -36.22 33.92
C ALA A 3 16.30 -35.43 33.75
N ARG A 4 15.74 -34.90 34.86
CA ARG A 4 14.59 -33.97 34.83
C ARG A 4 14.90 -32.64 34.14
N PHE A 5 16.10 -32.08 34.33
CA PHE A 5 16.51 -30.84 33.67
C PHE A 5 16.69 -31.05 32.16
N LEU A 6 17.35 -32.14 31.75
CA LEU A 6 17.50 -32.51 30.34
C LEU A 6 16.15 -32.76 29.65
N ARG A 7 15.21 -33.43 30.33
CA ARG A 7 13.85 -33.66 29.80
C ARG A 7 13.04 -32.36 29.71
N GLY A 8 13.17 -31.47 30.71
CA GLY A 8 12.55 -30.15 30.68
C GLY A 8 13.08 -29.27 29.55
N PHE A 9 14.41 -29.24 29.37
CA PHE A 9 15.07 -28.52 28.28
C PHE A 9 14.67 -29.08 26.91
N TYR A 10 14.68 -30.40 26.73
CA TYR A 10 14.22 -31.07 25.51
C TYR A 10 12.78 -30.69 25.17
N ASN A 11 11.86 -30.73 26.14
CA ASN A 11 10.47 -30.36 25.92
C ASN A 11 10.32 -28.89 25.52
N VAL A 12 11.04 -27.96 26.17
CA VAL A 12 10.99 -26.54 25.79
C VAL A 12 11.56 -26.33 24.39
N VAL A 13 12.74 -26.85 24.09
CA VAL A 13 13.40 -26.63 22.80
C VAL A 13 12.63 -27.32 21.67
N PHE A 14 12.26 -28.59 21.83
CA PHE A 14 11.68 -29.37 20.74
C PHE A 14 10.17 -29.14 20.60
N GLU A 15 9.41 -29.28 21.69
CA GLU A 15 7.94 -29.18 21.65
C GLU A 15 7.44 -27.73 21.60
N VAL A 16 8.17 -26.78 22.20
CA VAL A 16 7.74 -25.37 22.20
C VAL A 16 8.43 -24.59 21.10
N VAL A 17 9.77 -24.59 21.00
CA VAL A 17 10.48 -23.73 20.05
C VAL A 17 10.46 -24.31 18.63
N ILE A 18 11.04 -25.49 18.42
CA ILE A 18 11.18 -26.10 17.09
C ILE A 18 9.82 -26.37 16.46
N LYS A 19 8.89 -26.98 17.19
CA LYS A 19 7.54 -27.27 16.68
C LYS A 19 6.76 -26.00 16.33
N ARG A 20 6.91 -24.90 17.08
CA ARG A 20 6.28 -23.61 16.74
C ARG A 20 6.94 -22.97 15.53
N LEU A 21 8.27 -22.99 15.43
CA LEU A 21 8.99 -22.49 14.26
C LEU A 21 8.63 -23.29 13.01
N TYR A 22 8.56 -24.62 13.11
CA TYR A 22 8.15 -25.50 12.02
C TYR A 22 6.70 -25.23 11.59
N ARG A 23 5.74 -25.26 12.54
CA ARG A 23 4.32 -25.02 12.22
C ARG A 23 4.06 -23.58 11.75
N GLY A 24 4.73 -22.60 12.34
CA GLY A 24 4.60 -21.19 11.95
C GLY A 24 5.27 -20.90 10.61
N GLY A 25 6.47 -21.42 10.39
CA GLY A 25 7.23 -21.28 9.15
C GLY A 25 6.59 -21.98 7.96
N LEU A 26 5.90 -23.10 8.19
CA LEU A 26 5.12 -23.78 7.13
C LEU A 26 3.66 -23.31 7.06
N ASN A 27 3.23 -22.37 7.90
CA ASN A 27 1.82 -21.97 8.02
C ASN A 27 0.88 -23.18 8.14
N HIS A 28 1.25 -24.15 8.99
CA HIS A 28 0.55 -25.41 9.22
C HIS A 28 0.45 -26.37 8.01
N ARG A 29 1.22 -26.13 6.93
CA ARG A 29 1.34 -27.05 5.79
C ARG A 29 2.48 -28.06 6.04
N ASN A 30 2.51 -29.14 5.26
CA ASN A 30 3.64 -30.08 5.27
C ASN A 30 4.66 -29.74 4.17
N LEU A 31 5.86 -30.30 4.24
CA LEU A 31 6.96 -29.98 3.33
C LEU A 31 6.71 -30.34 1.86
N LEU A 32 5.85 -31.32 1.59
CA LEU A 32 5.50 -31.73 0.21
C LEU A 32 4.42 -30.83 -0.41
N THR A 33 3.43 -30.45 0.39
CA THR A 33 2.31 -29.60 -0.04
C THR A 33 2.71 -28.13 -0.13
N LEU A 34 3.74 -27.69 0.59
CA LEU A 34 4.18 -26.30 0.54
C LEU A 34 4.63 -25.87 -0.88
N PRO A 35 5.54 -26.58 -1.58
CA PRO A 35 5.90 -26.28 -2.97
C PRO A 35 4.69 -26.31 -3.91
N LEU A 36 3.82 -27.32 -3.79
CA LEU A 36 2.62 -27.42 -4.65
C LEU A 36 1.67 -26.23 -4.45
N ASN A 37 1.48 -25.79 -3.20
CA ASN A 37 0.67 -24.62 -2.90
C ASN A 37 1.33 -23.34 -3.40
N PHE A 38 2.64 -23.22 -3.31
CA PHE A 38 3.36 -22.10 -3.92
C PHE A 38 3.10 -22.06 -5.42
N LEU A 39 3.35 -23.15 -6.14
CA LEU A 39 3.14 -23.23 -7.59
C LEU A 39 1.69 -22.91 -7.98
N THR A 40 0.71 -23.43 -7.24
CA THR A 40 -0.71 -23.19 -7.51
C THR A 40 -1.07 -21.72 -7.31
N ASN A 41 -0.63 -21.11 -6.21
CA ASN A 41 -0.97 -19.71 -5.90
C ASN A 41 -0.24 -18.70 -6.79
N PHE A 42 0.95 -19.05 -7.29
CA PHE A 42 1.73 -18.21 -8.19
C PHE A 42 1.54 -18.59 -9.67
N SER A 43 0.64 -19.54 -9.98
CA SER A 43 0.43 -20.05 -11.34
C SER A 43 0.14 -18.95 -12.37
N ILE A 44 -0.68 -17.94 -12.02
CA ILE A 44 -0.99 -16.83 -12.93
C ILE A 44 0.24 -15.95 -13.20
N ILE A 45 1.10 -15.75 -12.19
CA ILE A 45 2.39 -15.06 -12.38
C ILE A 45 3.27 -15.87 -13.32
N LEU A 46 3.34 -17.19 -13.16
CA LEU A 46 4.10 -18.07 -14.05
C LEU A 46 3.56 -18.02 -15.48
N ILE A 47 2.23 -18.03 -15.66
CA ILE A 47 1.58 -17.87 -16.98
C ILE A 47 1.97 -16.53 -17.61
N TRP A 48 1.89 -15.43 -16.86
CA TRP A 48 2.34 -14.11 -17.34
C TRP A 48 3.80 -14.14 -17.80
N LEU A 49 4.71 -14.69 -16.99
CA LEU A 49 6.14 -14.80 -17.35
C LEU A 49 6.35 -15.64 -18.61
N LEU A 50 5.59 -16.72 -18.78
CA LEU A 50 5.63 -17.52 -20.01
C LEU A 50 5.14 -16.72 -21.22
N ILE A 51 4.01 -16.01 -21.11
CA ILE A 51 3.48 -15.20 -22.20
C ILE A 51 4.49 -14.11 -22.58
N PHE A 52 5.00 -13.37 -21.59
CA PHE A 52 5.98 -12.31 -21.82
C PHE A 52 7.23 -12.86 -22.51
N LYS A 53 7.84 -13.92 -21.96
CA LYS A 53 9.05 -14.54 -22.53
C LYS A 53 8.86 -15.00 -23.97
N ASN A 54 7.67 -15.51 -24.31
CA ASN A 54 7.36 -16.06 -25.62
C ASN A 54 6.65 -15.06 -26.56
N ALA A 55 6.42 -13.81 -26.15
CA ALA A 55 5.73 -12.81 -26.97
C ALA A 55 6.44 -12.56 -28.31
N GLY A 56 7.77 -12.71 -28.34
CA GLY A 56 8.56 -12.60 -29.56
C GLY A 56 8.23 -13.66 -30.62
N LEU A 57 7.66 -14.80 -30.22
CA LEU A 57 7.27 -15.88 -31.14
C LEU A 57 6.01 -15.56 -31.95
N ILE A 58 5.25 -14.53 -31.57
CA ILE A 58 4.05 -14.12 -32.30
C ILE A 58 4.49 -13.59 -33.69
N PRO A 59 4.04 -14.18 -34.80
CA PRO A 59 4.40 -13.73 -36.14
C PRO A 59 4.05 -12.26 -36.36
N ILE A 60 4.93 -11.51 -37.04
CA ILE A 60 4.80 -10.04 -37.20
C ILE A 60 3.53 -9.67 -37.98
N ASP A 61 3.12 -10.51 -38.94
CA ASP A 61 1.96 -10.33 -39.81
C ASP A 61 0.61 -10.34 -39.07
N ILE A 62 0.54 -11.01 -37.91
CA ILE A 62 -0.70 -11.05 -37.11
C ILE A 62 -0.71 -10.04 -35.95
N ARG A 63 0.38 -9.29 -35.75
CA ARG A 63 0.45 -8.33 -34.64
C ARG A 63 -0.40 -7.09 -34.96
N PRO A 64 -1.05 -6.47 -33.95
CA PRO A 64 -1.84 -5.25 -34.15
C PRO A 64 -1.02 -4.06 -34.67
N LYS A 65 -1.70 -2.99 -35.07
CA LYS A 65 -1.01 -1.75 -35.44
C LYS A 65 -0.41 -1.09 -34.20
N ILE A 66 0.84 -0.63 -34.30
CA ILE A 66 1.49 0.15 -33.25
C ILE A 66 0.89 1.56 -33.18
N HIS A 67 0.45 1.95 -31.98
CA HIS A 67 -0.08 3.27 -31.65
C HIS A 67 1.04 4.17 -31.12
N SER A 68 1.92 4.65 -32.01
CA SER A 68 3.10 5.43 -31.61
C SER A 68 2.78 6.75 -30.92
N LYS A 69 1.64 7.36 -31.23
CA LYS A 69 1.26 8.70 -30.71
C LYS A 69 0.33 8.66 -29.51
N ALA A 70 -0.32 7.53 -29.26
CA ALA A 70 -1.43 7.46 -28.30
C ALA A 70 -0.99 7.76 -26.87
N ALA A 71 0.08 7.12 -26.40
CA ALA A 71 0.61 7.34 -25.06
C ALA A 71 1.00 8.81 -24.83
N PHE A 72 1.65 9.44 -25.81
CA PHE A 72 2.04 10.85 -25.73
C PHE A 72 0.85 11.80 -25.65
N TYR A 73 -0.18 11.58 -26.48
CA TYR A 73 -1.40 12.38 -26.39
C TYR A 73 -2.11 12.17 -25.06
N LEU A 74 -2.25 10.93 -24.61
CA LEU A 74 -2.87 10.63 -23.32
C LEU A 74 -2.14 11.34 -22.17
N ASP A 75 -0.80 11.26 -22.14
CA ASP A 75 0.00 11.90 -21.10
C ASP A 75 -0.23 13.42 -21.06
N ASN A 76 -0.08 14.09 -22.21
CA ASN A 76 -0.23 15.53 -22.31
C ASN A 76 -1.66 16.03 -22.08
N TYR A 77 -2.69 15.31 -22.53
CA TYR A 77 -4.09 15.74 -22.36
C TYR A 77 -4.68 15.33 -21.01
N MET A 78 -4.22 14.24 -20.39
CA MET A 78 -4.70 13.81 -19.06
C MET A 78 -3.97 14.51 -17.93
N PHE A 79 -2.67 14.76 -18.08
CA PHE A 79 -1.83 15.29 -17.01
C PHE A 79 -1.35 16.72 -17.28
N GLY A 80 -1.30 17.15 -18.54
CA GLY A 80 -0.98 18.52 -18.94
C GLY A 80 0.41 18.63 -19.57
N ASP A 81 0.54 19.51 -20.56
CA ASP A 81 1.82 19.76 -21.25
C ASP A 81 2.66 20.82 -20.52
N TYR A 82 3.22 20.47 -19.36
CA TYR A 82 4.00 21.42 -18.56
C TYR A 82 5.37 21.78 -19.16
N TRP A 83 5.93 20.90 -20.00
CA TRP A 83 7.27 21.07 -20.57
C TRP A 83 7.26 21.54 -22.03
N GLY A 84 6.10 21.79 -22.61
CA GLY A 84 5.95 22.27 -23.99
C GLY A 84 6.30 21.19 -25.02
N GLU A 85 6.08 19.92 -24.70
CA GLU A 85 6.33 18.79 -25.59
C GLU A 85 5.45 18.86 -26.84
N MET A 86 4.19 19.31 -26.73
CA MET A 86 3.33 19.52 -27.91
C MET A 86 3.91 20.58 -28.85
N TYR A 87 4.47 21.65 -28.30
CA TYR A 87 5.13 22.67 -29.10
C TYR A 87 6.41 22.14 -29.72
N ALA A 88 7.23 21.38 -28.97
CA ALA A 88 8.45 20.77 -29.49
C ALA A 88 8.17 19.83 -30.67
N GLN A 89 7.07 19.08 -30.61
CA GLN A 89 6.72 18.09 -31.63
C GLN A 89 5.96 18.67 -32.84
N PHE A 90 5.14 19.71 -32.64
CA PHE A 90 4.25 20.24 -33.69
C PHE A 90 4.48 21.71 -34.07
N GLY A 91 5.29 22.46 -33.33
CA GLY A 91 5.54 23.89 -33.55
C GLY A 91 4.33 24.80 -33.30
N LYS A 92 3.26 24.30 -32.68
CA LYS A 92 2.00 25.03 -32.49
C LYS A 92 1.72 25.28 -31.01
N LYS A 93 1.59 26.56 -30.64
CA LYS A 93 1.22 26.98 -29.26
C LYS A 93 -0.26 26.75 -28.93
N SER A 94 -1.09 26.44 -29.94
CA SER A 94 -2.53 26.25 -29.76
C SER A 94 -2.89 25.07 -28.86
N TYR A 95 -2.01 24.07 -28.71
CA TYR A 95 -2.28 22.88 -27.90
C TYR A 95 -2.22 23.14 -26.40
N PHE A 96 -1.32 24.01 -25.94
CA PHE A 96 -1.08 24.26 -24.52
C PHE A 96 -2.34 24.64 -23.70
N PRO A 97 -3.19 25.60 -24.11
CA PRO A 97 -4.39 25.90 -23.33
C PRO A 97 -5.36 24.71 -23.24
N TRP A 98 -5.42 23.87 -24.29
CA TRP A 98 -6.27 22.69 -24.29
C TRP A 98 -5.74 21.59 -23.39
N THR A 99 -4.44 21.32 -23.38
CA THR A 99 -3.84 20.29 -22.51
C THR A 99 -4.01 20.64 -21.03
N ILE A 100 -3.85 21.92 -20.66
CA ILE A 100 -4.11 22.40 -19.29
C ILE A 100 -5.60 22.29 -18.95
N PHE A 101 -6.49 22.70 -19.86
CA PHE A 101 -7.94 22.61 -19.64
C PHE A 101 -8.39 21.15 -19.43
N THR A 102 -7.99 20.22 -20.30
CA THR A 102 -8.38 18.82 -20.18
C THR A 102 -7.77 18.15 -18.96
N SER A 103 -6.52 18.49 -18.60
CA SER A 103 -5.88 18.01 -17.37
C SER A 103 -6.63 18.49 -16.12
N ALA A 104 -7.04 19.76 -16.07
CA ALA A 104 -7.84 20.29 -14.97
C ALA A 104 -9.20 19.60 -14.88
N VAL A 105 -9.88 19.40 -16.01
CA VAL A 105 -11.15 18.66 -16.08
C VAL A 105 -10.97 17.21 -15.61
N PHE A 106 -9.94 16.51 -16.10
CA PHE A 106 -9.65 15.14 -15.70
C PHE A 106 -9.41 15.03 -14.20
N THR A 107 -8.56 15.89 -13.67
CA THR A 107 -8.18 15.93 -12.25
C THR A 107 -9.37 16.26 -11.35
N SER A 108 -10.08 17.35 -11.64
CA SER A 108 -11.18 17.82 -10.79
C SER A 108 -12.40 16.92 -10.90
N ILE A 109 -12.79 16.48 -12.10
CA ILE A 109 -14.01 15.70 -12.29
C ILE A 109 -13.76 14.22 -11.98
N PHE A 110 -12.78 13.60 -12.63
CA PHE A 110 -12.63 12.13 -12.59
C PHE A 110 -11.87 11.62 -11.38
N LEU A 111 -10.87 12.37 -10.89
CA LEU A 111 -10.06 11.92 -9.76
C LEU A 111 -10.54 12.47 -8.42
N LEU A 112 -11.29 13.58 -8.41
CA LEU A 112 -11.75 14.22 -7.18
C LEU A 112 -13.28 14.17 -7.01
N LEU A 113 -14.04 14.87 -7.87
CA LEU A 113 -15.48 15.05 -7.67
C LEU A 113 -16.28 13.76 -7.82
N ILE A 114 -16.03 12.94 -8.86
CA ILE A 114 -16.73 11.67 -9.05
C ILE A 114 -16.46 10.71 -7.87
N PRO A 115 -15.20 10.44 -7.46
CA PRO A 115 -14.95 9.60 -6.30
C PRO A 115 -15.58 10.12 -5.00
N LEU A 116 -15.55 11.44 -4.76
CA LEU A 116 -16.22 12.05 -3.61
C LEU A 116 -17.74 11.93 -3.68
N ALA A 117 -18.35 12.09 -4.85
CA ALA A 117 -19.78 11.92 -5.05
C ALA A 117 -20.20 10.45 -4.82
N VAL A 118 -19.41 9.49 -5.32
CA VAL A 118 -19.63 8.05 -5.07
C VAL A 118 -19.51 7.76 -3.57
N TRP A 119 -18.48 8.28 -2.90
CA TRP A 119 -18.34 8.15 -1.46
C TRP A 119 -19.55 8.73 -0.71
N TYR A 120 -19.97 9.96 -1.04
CA TYR A 120 -21.11 10.62 -0.43
C TYR A 120 -22.39 9.80 -0.62
N TYR A 121 -22.63 9.34 -1.84
CA TYR A 121 -23.79 8.50 -2.16
C TYR A 121 -23.79 7.20 -1.37
N ILE A 122 -22.68 6.48 -1.30
CA ILE A 122 -22.59 5.20 -0.59
C ILE A 122 -22.81 5.39 0.93
N TYR A 123 -22.16 6.38 1.54
CA TYR A 123 -22.15 6.51 3.00
C TYR A 123 -23.25 7.39 3.58
N TYR A 124 -23.70 8.42 2.87
CA TYR A 124 -24.75 9.34 3.37
C TYR A 124 -26.12 9.04 2.79
N VAL A 125 -26.22 8.70 1.50
CA VAL A 125 -27.51 8.40 0.85
C VAL A 125 -27.92 6.94 1.10
N LYS A 126 -27.04 5.98 0.78
CA LYS A 126 -27.29 4.54 0.99
C LYS A 126 -27.02 4.07 2.41
N LYS A 127 -26.43 4.93 3.26
CA LYS A 127 -26.14 4.64 4.68
C LYS A 127 -25.40 3.31 4.86
N LEU A 128 -24.42 3.03 4.01
CA LEU A 128 -23.64 1.80 4.13
C LEU A 128 -22.85 1.82 5.45
N HIS A 129 -23.13 0.85 6.32
CA HIS A 129 -22.56 0.78 7.67
C HIS A 129 -21.22 0.03 7.73
N HIS A 130 -20.68 -0.44 6.60
CA HIS A 130 -19.40 -1.16 6.54
C HIS A 130 -18.43 -0.56 5.51
N ASN A 131 -17.14 -0.82 5.70
CA ASN A 131 -16.07 -0.37 4.82
C ASN A 131 -16.01 -1.27 3.57
N LEU A 132 -15.95 -0.65 2.38
CA LEU A 132 -15.86 -1.37 1.10
C LEU A 132 -14.59 -2.22 0.99
N MET A 133 -13.47 -1.75 1.57
CA MET A 133 -12.18 -2.44 1.51
C MET A 133 -12.02 -3.47 2.63
N GLU A 134 -12.76 -3.32 3.73
CA GLU A 134 -12.71 -4.19 4.89
C GLU A 134 -14.12 -4.50 5.35
N TRP A 135 -14.70 -5.56 4.79
CA TRP A 135 -16.07 -5.99 5.08
C TRP A 135 -16.33 -6.13 6.60
N ASN A 136 -15.32 -6.53 7.37
CA ASN A 136 -15.42 -6.74 8.82
C ASN A 136 -15.23 -5.46 9.65
N ASP A 137 -14.98 -4.30 9.05
CA ASP A 137 -14.68 -3.05 9.77
C ASP A 137 -15.88 -2.57 10.61
N HIS A 138 -17.10 -2.89 10.19
CA HIS A 138 -18.33 -2.57 10.95
C HIS A 138 -18.40 -3.28 12.31
N ILE A 139 -17.79 -4.47 12.43
CA ILE A 139 -17.76 -5.25 13.66
C ILE A 139 -16.80 -4.63 14.68
N PHE A 140 -15.79 -3.90 14.23
CA PHE A 140 -14.69 -3.46 15.09
C PHE A 140 -14.59 -1.96 15.30
N HIS A 141 -15.16 -1.11 14.43
CA HIS A 141 -14.55 0.21 14.23
C HIS A 141 -15.46 1.38 13.79
N PHE A 142 -16.69 1.16 13.33
CA PHE A 142 -17.50 2.23 12.73
C PHE A 142 -18.28 3.10 13.74
N SER A 143 -18.63 2.54 14.90
CA SER A 143 -19.29 3.26 16.00
C SER A 143 -18.34 4.14 16.81
N ASP A 144 -17.03 3.91 16.71
CA ASP A 144 -16.01 4.67 17.43
C ASP A 144 -15.51 5.85 16.60
N LYS A 145 -16.02 7.05 16.92
CA LYS A 145 -15.62 8.31 16.26
C LYS A 145 -14.14 8.67 16.50
N SER A 146 -13.49 8.10 17.52
CA SER A 146 -12.08 8.34 17.84
C SER A 146 -11.12 7.46 17.03
N ASN A 147 -11.64 6.52 16.24
CA ASN A 147 -10.80 5.57 15.52
C ASN A 147 -10.03 6.22 14.35
N PRO A 148 -8.69 6.24 14.39
CA PRO A 148 -7.87 6.86 13.34
C PRO A 148 -7.99 6.14 11.98
N LYS A 149 -8.47 4.89 11.94
CA LYS A 149 -8.64 4.12 10.70
C LYS A 149 -9.82 4.58 9.85
N ARG A 150 -10.76 5.38 10.39
CA ARG A 150 -11.91 5.90 9.65
C ARG A 150 -11.48 6.74 8.43
N VAL A 151 -10.37 7.47 8.55
CA VAL A 151 -9.77 8.26 7.45
C VAL A 151 -9.40 7.38 6.26
N ARG A 152 -8.95 6.13 6.50
CA ARG A 152 -8.56 5.19 5.44
C ARG A 152 -9.72 4.77 4.55
N THR A 153 -10.94 4.77 5.10
CA THR A 153 -12.18 4.41 4.39
C THR A 153 -12.55 5.42 3.31
N LEU A 154 -12.26 6.70 3.54
CA LEU A 154 -12.39 7.74 2.52
C LEU A 154 -11.13 7.78 1.66
N TRP A 155 -9.96 7.79 2.29
CA TRP A 155 -8.71 8.11 1.62
C TRP A 155 -8.28 7.05 0.60
N ILE A 156 -8.27 5.76 0.96
CA ILE A 156 -7.73 4.70 0.10
C ILE A 156 -8.58 4.46 -1.17
N PRO A 157 -9.90 4.21 -1.08
CA PRO A 157 -10.68 3.90 -2.27
C PRO A 157 -11.08 5.13 -3.10
N PHE A 158 -11.17 6.33 -2.50
CA PHE A 158 -11.72 7.50 -3.20
C PHE A 158 -10.70 8.62 -3.46
N LEU A 159 -9.82 8.94 -2.50
CA LEU A 159 -8.86 10.05 -2.67
C LEU A 159 -7.49 9.62 -3.17
N LEU A 160 -7.13 8.34 -3.04
CA LEU A 160 -5.81 7.85 -3.40
C LEU A 160 -5.42 8.12 -4.86
N PRO A 161 -6.32 7.99 -5.87
CA PRO A 161 -5.98 8.36 -7.24
C PRO A 161 -5.63 9.85 -7.40
N PHE A 162 -6.39 10.74 -6.75
CA PHE A 162 -6.09 12.18 -6.76
C PHE A 162 -4.76 12.48 -6.07
N VAL A 163 -4.51 11.87 -4.90
CA VAL A 163 -3.26 12.05 -4.17
C VAL A 163 -2.07 11.51 -4.97
N ALA A 164 -2.23 10.35 -5.60
CA ALA A 164 -1.21 9.78 -6.48
C ALA A 164 -0.87 10.73 -7.64
N LEU A 165 -1.87 11.38 -8.25
CA LEU A 165 -1.64 12.40 -9.27
C LEU A 165 -0.84 13.58 -8.74
N VAL A 166 -1.15 14.09 -7.53
CA VAL A 166 -0.39 15.20 -6.93
C VAL A 166 1.09 14.82 -6.77
N PHE A 167 1.37 13.62 -6.24
CA PHE A 167 2.75 13.12 -6.12
C PHE A 167 3.42 12.92 -7.48
N LEU A 168 2.70 12.41 -8.48
CA LEU A 168 3.21 12.24 -9.84
C LEU A 168 3.57 13.59 -10.48
N ASN A 169 2.78 14.64 -10.28
CA ASN A 169 3.10 15.98 -10.77
C ASN A 169 4.37 16.56 -10.12
N VAL A 170 4.58 16.31 -8.83
CA VAL A 170 5.84 16.68 -8.16
C VAL A 170 7.02 15.91 -8.78
N MET A 171 6.88 14.61 -9.00
CA MET A 171 7.91 13.80 -9.65
C MET A 171 8.15 14.21 -11.10
N HIS A 172 7.12 14.66 -11.81
CA HIS A 172 7.18 15.09 -13.20
C HIS A 172 8.05 16.36 -13.40
N VAL A 173 8.25 17.18 -12.35
CA VAL A 173 9.25 18.26 -12.35
C VAL A 173 10.65 17.75 -12.70
N PHE A 174 10.97 16.53 -12.28
CA PHE A 174 12.25 15.89 -12.57
C PHE A 174 12.28 15.16 -13.91
N ALA A 175 11.20 15.18 -14.70
CA ALA A 175 11.15 14.50 -16.01
C ALA A 175 11.57 15.40 -17.18
N LYS A 176 11.72 16.72 -16.96
CA LYS A 176 12.11 17.68 -17.99
C LYS A 176 13.43 17.28 -18.65
N GLN A 177 13.45 17.21 -19.98
CA GLN A 177 14.63 16.82 -20.76
C GLN A 177 15.58 18.01 -20.98
N THR A 178 16.25 18.46 -19.92
CA THR A 178 17.28 19.53 -19.97
C THR A 178 18.58 19.04 -19.33
N GLU A 179 19.73 19.51 -19.83
CA GLU A 179 21.05 19.12 -19.31
C GLU A 179 21.19 19.37 -17.80
N GLU A 180 20.68 20.50 -17.30
CA GLU A 180 20.65 20.83 -15.87
C GLU A 180 19.91 19.80 -15.01
N ASN A 181 18.99 19.05 -15.61
CA ASN A 181 18.18 18.07 -14.92
C ASN A 181 18.83 16.67 -14.92
N PHE A 182 19.83 16.44 -15.78
CA PHE A 182 20.59 15.18 -15.84
C PHE A 182 21.71 15.19 -14.79
N ALA A 183 21.33 14.87 -13.55
CA ALA A 183 22.26 14.76 -12.44
C ALA A 183 22.46 13.30 -12.02
N ASP A 184 23.71 12.91 -11.77
CA ASP A 184 24.08 11.52 -11.44
C ASP A 184 23.28 10.98 -10.24
N TRP A 185 23.08 11.77 -9.19
CA TRP A 185 22.33 11.34 -8.02
C TRP A 185 20.85 11.04 -8.36
N LYS A 186 20.24 11.77 -9.29
CA LYS A 186 18.86 11.51 -9.75
C LYS A 186 18.81 10.21 -10.54
N ASP A 187 19.80 9.98 -11.38
CA ASP A 187 19.92 8.74 -12.16
C ASP A 187 20.06 7.52 -11.24
N PHE A 188 20.89 7.59 -10.20
CA PHE A 188 21.03 6.51 -9.23
C PHE A 188 19.76 6.29 -8.39
N VAL A 189 19.08 7.34 -7.94
CA VAL A 189 17.80 7.22 -7.21
C VAL A 189 16.71 6.60 -8.09
N ALA A 190 16.62 7.04 -9.34
CA ALA A 190 15.68 6.49 -10.33
C ALA A 190 16.01 5.04 -10.65
N TRP A 191 17.28 4.70 -10.89
CA TRP A 191 17.72 3.33 -11.16
C TRP A 191 17.49 2.40 -9.97
N PHE A 192 17.81 2.83 -8.74
CA PHE A 192 17.55 2.02 -7.56
C PHE A 192 16.06 1.71 -7.41
N SER A 193 15.20 2.71 -7.64
CA SER A 193 13.75 2.53 -7.57
C SER A 193 13.21 1.67 -8.71
N TYR A 194 13.68 1.90 -9.94
CA TYR A 194 13.16 1.29 -11.15
C TYR A 194 13.70 -0.12 -11.42
N VAL A 195 14.95 -0.40 -11.06
CA VAL A 195 15.62 -1.69 -11.31
C VAL A 195 15.63 -2.54 -10.04
N ILE A 196 16.19 -2.02 -8.94
CA ILE A 196 16.41 -2.80 -7.72
C ILE A 196 15.10 -3.03 -6.97
N LEU A 197 14.37 -1.95 -6.65
CA LEU A 197 13.11 -2.07 -5.90
C LEU A 197 12.00 -2.73 -6.73
N HIS A 198 11.99 -2.55 -8.06
CA HIS A 198 11.03 -3.25 -8.91
C HIS A 198 11.10 -4.77 -8.74
N LEU A 199 12.31 -5.33 -8.70
CA LEU A 199 12.50 -6.77 -8.51
C LEU A 199 12.32 -7.19 -7.05
N THR A 200 12.89 -6.43 -6.11
CA THR A 200 12.99 -6.84 -4.71
C THR A 200 11.72 -6.55 -3.91
N ALA A 201 11.00 -5.46 -4.18
CA ALA A 201 9.85 -5.06 -3.37
C ALA A 201 8.71 -6.09 -3.38
N PRO A 202 8.30 -6.71 -4.51
CA PRO A 202 7.30 -7.78 -4.51
C PRO A 202 7.75 -9.00 -3.71
N ILE A 203 9.03 -9.35 -3.76
CA ILE A 203 9.61 -10.49 -3.03
C ILE A 203 9.60 -10.20 -1.53
N LEU A 204 10.14 -9.05 -1.12
CA LEU A 204 10.18 -8.63 0.28
C LEU A 204 8.77 -8.48 0.86
N THR A 205 7.84 -7.90 0.09
CA THR A 205 6.43 -7.81 0.48
C THR A 205 5.83 -9.21 0.64
N SER A 206 6.11 -10.13 -0.28
CA SER A 206 5.64 -11.51 -0.19
C SER A 206 6.16 -12.23 1.07
N VAL A 207 7.45 -12.09 1.38
CA VAL A 207 8.06 -12.64 2.60
C VAL A 207 7.44 -12.03 3.84
N TYR A 208 7.29 -10.70 3.89
CA TYR A 208 6.65 -9.99 4.99
C TYR A 208 5.22 -10.49 5.24
N LEU A 209 4.40 -10.56 4.19
CA LEU A 209 3.03 -11.07 4.28
C LEU A 209 2.99 -12.53 4.71
N TYR A 210 3.90 -13.36 4.21
CA TYR A 210 3.98 -14.77 4.57
C TYR A 210 4.31 -14.97 6.05
N VAL A 211 5.27 -14.20 6.58
CA VAL A 211 5.78 -14.36 7.94
C VAL A 211 4.82 -13.77 8.96
N PHE A 212 4.32 -12.55 8.75
CA PHE A 212 3.63 -11.77 9.78
C PHE A 212 2.10 -11.77 9.66
N HIS A 213 1.53 -12.03 8.48
CA HIS A 213 0.09 -11.92 8.23
C HIS A 213 -0.63 -13.29 8.15
N PRO A 214 -1.95 -13.34 8.41
CA PRO A 214 -2.74 -14.57 8.37
C PRO A 214 -2.55 -15.38 7.07
N PRO A 215 -2.61 -16.73 7.15
CA PRO A 215 -2.60 -17.58 5.97
C PRO A 215 -3.67 -17.13 4.97
N GLY A 216 -3.28 -17.01 3.70
CA GLY A 216 -4.15 -16.55 2.62
C GLY A 216 -3.82 -15.16 2.08
N VAL A 217 -3.25 -14.26 2.89
CA VAL A 217 -2.91 -12.90 2.43
C VAL A 217 -1.87 -12.92 1.30
N LEU A 218 -0.83 -13.75 1.40
CA LEU A 218 0.14 -13.96 0.33
C LEU A 218 -0.52 -14.49 -0.96
N LYS A 219 -1.49 -15.41 -0.82
CA LYS A 219 -2.23 -15.95 -1.98
C LYS A 219 -2.98 -14.83 -2.69
N CYS A 220 -3.62 -13.92 -1.95
CA CYS A 220 -4.28 -12.76 -2.53
C CYS A 220 -3.27 -11.85 -3.25
N LEU A 221 -2.10 -11.58 -2.65
CA LEU A 221 -1.05 -10.79 -3.32
C LEU A 221 -0.62 -11.45 -4.63
N ALA A 222 -0.31 -12.76 -4.60
CA ALA A 222 0.12 -13.50 -5.79
C ALA A 222 -0.94 -13.52 -6.89
N LEU A 223 -2.21 -13.73 -6.52
CA LEU A 223 -3.34 -13.68 -7.44
C LEU A 223 -3.49 -12.29 -8.07
N SER A 224 -3.50 -11.24 -7.25
CA SER A 224 -3.68 -9.88 -7.76
C SER A 224 -2.50 -9.40 -8.61
N LEU A 225 -1.26 -9.69 -8.21
CA LEU A 225 -0.08 -9.41 -9.03
C LEU A 225 -0.12 -10.19 -10.34
N GLY A 226 -0.49 -11.47 -10.30
CA GLY A 226 -0.62 -12.30 -11.49
C GLY A 226 -1.66 -11.73 -12.47
N ILE A 227 -2.87 -11.43 -11.99
CA ILE A 227 -3.95 -10.87 -12.82
C ILE A 227 -3.52 -9.52 -13.40
N GLN A 228 -2.99 -8.62 -12.56
CA GLN A 228 -2.53 -7.30 -13.01
C GLN A 228 -1.50 -7.42 -14.13
N ASN A 229 -0.50 -8.28 -13.95
CA ASN A 229 0.57 -8.43 -14.93
C ASN A 229 0.10 -9.12 -16.20
N LEU A 230 -0.81 -10.09 -16.08
CA LEU A 230 -1.48 -10.72 -17.22
C LEU A 230 -2.30 -9.70 -18.02
N MET A 231 -3.06 -8.84 -17.35
CA MET A 231 -3.83 -7.76 -17.99
C MET A 231 -2.92 -6.75 -18.67
N GLY A 232 -1.80 -6.39 -18.04
CA GLY A 232 -0.83 -5.47 -18.63
C GLY A 232 -0.16 -6.06 -19.87
N VAL A 233 0.36 -7.28 -19.82
CA VAL A 233 0.95 -7.92 -21.02
C VAL A 233 -0.09 -8.11 -22.13
N THR A 234 -1.34 -8.45 -21.77
CA THR A 234 -2.43 -8.57 -22.75
C THR A 234 -2.69 -7.22 -23.42
N THR A 235 -2.68 -6.12 -22.64
CA THR A 235 -2.83 -4.77 -23.20
C THR A 235 -1.65 -4.42 -24.11
N HIS A 236 -0.42 -4.75 -23.74
CA HIS A 236 0.76 -4.51 -24.57
C HIS A 236 0.69 -5.26 -25.92
N LEU A 237 0.14 -6.47 -25.92
CA LEU A 237 -0.01 -7.28 -27.12
C LEU A 237 -1.16 -6.81 -28.02
N LEU A 238 -2.30 -6.40 -27.43
CA LEU A 238 -3.50 -5.99 -28.17
C LEU A 238 -3.47 -4.51 -28.60
N LEU A 239 -2.89 -3.65 -27.78
CA LEU A 239 -2.83 -2.19 -27.95
C LEU A 239 -1.38 -1.70 -27.77
N PRO A 240 -0.46 -2.11 -28.67
CA PRO A 240 0.94 -1.74 -28.57
C PRO A 240 1.09 -0.21 -28.71
N MET A 241 1.73 0.41 -27.72
CA MET A 241 1.92 1.86 -27.60
C MET A 241 3.40 2.19 -27.40
N ALA A 242 3.87 3.22 -28.09
CA ALA A 242 5.27 3.60 -28.01
C ALA A 242 5.63 4.23 -26.65
N PRO A 243 6.81 3.92 -26.12
CA PRO A 243 7.33 4.54 -24.90
C PRO A 243 7.78 5.99 -25.15
N PRO A 244 7.87 6.83 -24.10
CA PRO A 244 8.24 8.24 -24.25
C PRO A 244 9.58 8.47 -24.96
N TRP A 245 10.58 7.62 -24.71
CA TRP A 245 11.89 7.73 -25.36
C TRP A 245 11.83 7.66 -26.88
N PHE A 246 10.84 6.94 -27.44
CA PHE A 246 10.70 6.76 -28.89
C PHE A 246 10.40 8.10 -29.58
N ILE A 247 9.50 8.89 -29.00
CA ILE A 247 9.13 10.20 -29.53
C ILE A 247 10.26 11.22 -29.29
N HIS A 248 10.97 11.13 -28.16
CA HIS A 248 12.13 11.98 -27.92
C HIS A 248 13.26 11.73 -28.92
N MET A 249 13.42 10.49 -29.39
CA MET A 249 14.49 10.10 -30.32
C MET A 249 14.13 10.33 -31.78
N TYR A 250 12.95 9.89 -32.22
CA TYR A 250 12.56 9.87 -33.63
C TYR A 250 11.54 10.95 -34.00
N GLY A 251 10.85 11.52 -33.00
CA GLY A 251 9.77 12.48 -33.21
C GLY A 251 8.40 11.85 -33.44
N ILE A 252 7.34 12.63 -33.21
CA ILE A 252 5.96 12.13 -33.22
C ILE A 252 5.42 11.75 -34.61
N MET A 253 6.07 12.23 -35.68
CA MET A 253 5.67 11.98 -37.06
C MET A 253 6.47 10.86 -37.72
N ASP A 254 7.40 10.22 -36.99
CA ASP A 254 8.17 9.11 -37.50
C ASP A 254 7.24 7.93 -37.85
N THR A 255 7.46 7.38 -39.06
CA THR A 255 6.78 6.19 -39.56
C THR A 255 7.75 5.07 -39.90
N GLU A 256 9.05 5.36 -40.00
CA GLU A 256 10.08 4.40 -40.39
C GLU A 256 10.40 3.43 -39.25
N HIS A 257 10.57 3.96 -38.03
CA HIS A 257 10.97 3.19 -36.86
C HIS A 257 9.75 2.60 -36.10
N VAL A 258 8.53 2.91 -36.53
CA VAL A 258 7.27 2.39 -35.95
C VAL A 258 6.98 0.99 -36.52
N ASN A 259 7.80 0.01 -36.16
CA ASN A 259 7.69 -1.35 -36.68
C ASN A 259 8.17 -2.39 -35.65
N TYR A 260 7.81 -3.66 -35.84
CA TYR A 260 8.14 -4.75 -34.91
C TYR A 260 9.59 -5.27 -34.98
N THR A 261 10.42 -4.71 -35.86
CA THR A 261 11.87 -5.01 -35.92
C THR A 261 12.70 -4.07 -35.04
N GLN A 262 12.08 -3.02 -34.50
CA GLN A 262 12.73 -2.10 -33.57
C GLN A 262 13.21 -2.83 -32.31
N GLU A 263 14.45 -2.59 -31.92
CA GLU A 263 15.02 -3.13 -30.67
C GLU A 263 14.64 -2.29 -29.44
N GLY A 264 14.64 -2.94 -28.28
CA GLY A 264 14.41 -2.28 -27.00
C GLY A 264 15.57 -1.34 -26.63
N TYR A 265 15.23 -0.17 -26.10
CA TYR A 265 16.22 0.84 -25.69
C TYR A 265 16.09 1.16 -24.19
N ALA A 266 17.22 1.16 -23.49
CA ALA A 266 17.29 1.43 -22.06
C ALA A 266 17.13 2.93 -21.69
N ALA A 267 17.07 3.83 -22.68
CA ALA A 267 16.82 5.26 -22.48
C ALA A 267 17.73 5.87 -21.40
N GLY A 268 17.16 6.54 -20.40
CA GLY A 268 17.91 7.19 -19.32
C GLY A 268 18.82 6.25 -18.51
N LEU A 269 18.52 4.94 -18.47
CA LEU A 269 19.34 3.96 -17.75
C LEU A 269 20.73 3.78 -18.37
N THR A 270 20.91 4.18 -19.63
CA THR A 270 22.23 4.17 -20.29
C THR A 270 23.25 5.08 -19.59
N ARG A 271 22.79 6.13 -18.89
CA ARG A 271 23.67 7.00 -18.08
C ARG A 271 24.24 6.26 -16.87
N VAL A 272 23.42 5.45 -16.20
CA VAL A 272 23.86 4.63 -15.07
C VAL A 272 24.81 3.53 -15.53
N ASP A 273 24.54 2.89 -16.66
CA ASP A 273 25.46 1.95 -17.29
C ASP A 273 26.84 2.58 -17.54
N LYS A 274 26.87 3.78 -18.12
CA LYS A 274 28.10 4.55 -18.36
C LYS A 274 28.84 4.88 -17.06
N GLN A 275 28.13 5.32 -16.02
CA GLN A 275 28.71 5.66 -14.72
C GLN A 275 29.29 4.44 -14.00
N LEU A 276 28.62 3.29 -14.09
CA LEU A 276 29.06 2.03 -13.47
C LEU A 276 30.10 1.26 -14.30
N GLY A 277 30.35 1.68 -15.56
CA GLY A 277 31.21 0.94 -16.48
C GLY A 277 30.64 -0.44 -16.84
N THR A 278 29.31 -0.58 -16.89
CA THR A 278 28.63 -1.84 -17.22
C THR A 278 27.67 -1.65 -18.40
N HIS A 279 27.16 -2.76 -18.93
CA HIS A 279 26.11 -2.74 -19.97
C HIS A 279 24.88 -3.54 -19.52
N LEU A 280 24.68 -3.71 -18.22
CA LEU A 280 23.67 -4.62 -17.68
C LEU A 280 22.26 -4.15 -18.02
N ASN A 281 21.97 -2.86 -17.85
CA ASN A 281 20.64 -2.34 -18.15
C ASN A 281 20.40 -2.36 -19.67
N THR A 282 21.37 -1.90 -20.45
CA THR A 282 21.31 -1.89 -21.92
C THR A 282 21.05 -3.30 -22.46
N ALA A 283 21.87 -4.28 -22.10
CA ALA A 283 21.70 -5.67 -22.54
C ALA A 283 20.34 -6.25 -22.13
N GLY A 284 19.85 -5.93 -20.91
CA GLY A 284 18.54 -6.36 -20.44
C GLY A 284 17.38 -5.84 -21.31
N PHE A 285 17.42 -4.56 -21.68
CA PHE A 285 16.36 -3.95 -22.49
C PHE A 285 16.38 -4.39 -23.96
N HIS A 286 17.56 -4.62 -24.55
CA HIS A 286 17.66 -5.18 -25.90
C HIS A 286 17.04 -6.57 -26.02
N MET A 287 17.01 -7.34 -24.92
CA MET A 287 16.35 -8.66 -24.88
C MET A 287 14.83 -8.61 -24.70
N SER A 288 14.22 -7.42 -24.54
CA SER A 288 12.77 -7.33 -24.33
C SER A 288 11.99 -7.74 -25.59
N PRO A 289 11.09 -8.73 -25.51
CA PRO A 289 10.28 -9.15 -26.65
C PRO A 289 9.13 -8.18 -26.98
N ILE A 290 8.88 -7.19 -26.11
CA ILE A 290 7.80 -6.22 -26.23
C ILE A 290 8.37 -4.82 -26.09
N VAL A 291 8.69 -4.19 -27.22
CA VAL A 291 9.24 -2.83 -27.28
C VAL A 291 8.16 -1.76 -27.15
N PHE A 292 7.03 -1.95 -27.83
CA PHE A 292 5.87 -1.04 -27.80
C PHE A 292 4.86 -1.40 -26.70
N GLY A 293 5.37 -1.74 -25.50
CA GLY A 293 4.57 -2.12 -24.32
C GLY A 293 4.53 -1.03 -23.26
N ALA A 294 4.40 0.24 -23.65
CA ALA A 294 4.57 1.35 -22.71
C ALA A 294 3.42 1.50 -21.70
N VAL A 295 2.18 1.21 -22.11
CA VAL A 295 0.98 1.46 -21.32
C VAL A 295 0.17 0.17 -21.16
N PRO A 296 -0.20 -0.23 -19.93
CA PRO A 296 0.17 0.38 -18.65
C PRO A 296 1.61 0.01 -18.22
N SER A 297 2.20 0.82 -17.33
CA SER A 297 3.48 0.50 -16.69
C SER A 297 3.32 -0.61 -15.65
N LEU A 298 3.83 -1.82 -15.96
CA LEU A 298 3.84 -2.93 -15.01
C LEU A 298 4.75 -2.68 -13.80
N HIS A 299 5.85 -1.94 -13.99
CA HIS A 299 6.78 -1.60 -12.91
C HIS A 299 6.07 -0.78 -11.82
N SER A 300 5.38 0.28 -12.23
CA SER A 300 4.61 1.15 -11.34
C SER A 300 3.42 0.43 -10.73
N ALA A 301 2.70 -0.37 -11.54
CA ALA A 301 1.55 -1.12 -11.06
C ALA A 301 1.94 -2.14 -9.97
N MET A 302 3.05 -2.86 -10.14
CA MET A 302 3.55 -3.81 -9.12
C MET A 302 3.96 -3.11 -7.82
N ALA A 303 4.65 -1.97 -7.90
CA ALA A 303 5.03 -1.18 -6.74
C ALA A 303 3.78 -0.67 -5.98
N PHE A 304 2.81 -0.14 -6.72
CA PHE A 304 1.55 0.34 -6.14
C PHE A 304 0.74 -0.79 -5.51
N GLN A 305 0.72 -1.96 -6.14
CA GLN A 305 0.07 -3.15 -5.58
C GLN A 305 0.71 -3.58 -4.25
N CYS A 306 2.04 -3.58 -4.16
CA CYS A 306 2.75 -3.86 -2.91
C CYS A 306 2.38 -2.83 -1.84
N PHE A 307 2.38 -1.54 -2.19
CA PHE A 307 1.96 -0.46 -1.31
C PHE A 307 0.53 -0.69 -0.77
N LEU A 308 -0.45 -1.00 -1.63
CA LEU A 308 -1.82 -1.27 -1.22
C LEU A 308 -1.91 -2.40 -0.20
N PHE A 309 -1.20 -3.51 -0.42
CA PHE A 309 -1.19 -4.63 0.53
C PHE A 309 -0.56 -4.24 1.87
N LEU A 310 0.54 -3.50 1.85
CA LEU A 310 1.21 -3.05 3.07
C LEU A 310 0.33 -2.10 3.87
N ILE A 311 -0.30 -1.10 3.24
CA ILE A 311 -1.14 -0.15 3.97
C ILE A 311 -2.45 -0.79 4.43
N THR A 312 -3.11 -1.62 3.61
CA THR A 312 -4.41 -2.19 3.97
C THR A 312 -4.29 -3.31 4.99
N ARG A 313 -3.17 -4.05 5.02
CA ARG A 313 -3.01 -5.21 5.90
C ARG A 313 -2.13 -4.99 7.13
N SER A 314 -1.47 -3.83 7.26
CA SER A 314 -0.55 -3.52 8.37
C SER A 314 -1.08 -3.79 9.79
N ALA A 315 -2.40 -3.88 10.01
CA ALA A 315 -2.99 -4.11 11.33
C ALA A 315 -3.45 -5.56 11.60
N THR A 316 -3.36 -6.47 10.63
CA THR A 316 -3.91 -7.84 10.76
C THR A 316 -2.77 -8.85 10.87
N TYR A 317 -2.27 -9.10 12.08
CA TYR A 317 -1.17 -10.04 12.34
C TYR A 317 -1.68 -11.42 12.78
N LYS A 318 -0.90 -12.48 12.48
CA LYS A 318 -1.24 -13.88 12.86
C LYS A 318 -1.57 -14.05 14.34
N GLY A 319 -0.90 -13.29 15.22
CA GLY A 319 -1.10 -13.37 16.67
C GLY A 319 -2.48 -12.90 17.15
N ARG A 320 -3.13 -11.98 16.44
CA ARG A 320 -4.38 -11.35 16.87
C ARG A 320 -5.62 -12.21 16.59
N ILE A 321 -5.53 -13.18 15.67
CA ILE A 321 -6.61 -14.15 15.39
C ILE A 321 -6.65 -15.27 16.44
N ARG A 322 -5.51 -15.59 17.05
CA ARG A 322 -5.40 -16.72 17.99
C ARG A 322 -6.01 -16.39 19.35
N THR A 323 -6.03 -15.12 19.73
CA THR A 323 -6.90 -14.61 20.78
C THR A 323 -8.26 -14.36 20.14
N GLY A 324 -9.22 -15.27 20.30
CA GLY A 324 -10.65 -14.99 20.02
C GLY A 324 -11.24 -13.88 20.92
N ILE A 325 -10.40 -12.99 21.43
CA ILE A 325 -10.75 -11.86 22.27
C ILE A 325 -11.15 -10.76 21.29
N SER A 326 -12.43 -10.76 20.97
CA SER A 326 -13.12 -9.54 20.55
C SER A 326 -12.76 -8.43 21.56
N PRO A 327 -12.54 -7.17 21.13
CA PRO A 327 -12.36 -6.04 22.05
C PRO A 327 -13.50 -5.89 23.08
N LEU A 328 -14.66 -6.50 22.81
CA LEU A 328 -15.80 -6.57 23.72
C LEU A 328 -15.53 -7.39 24.98
N THR A 329 -14.78 -8.50 24.90
CA THR A 329 -14.50 -9.34 26.08
C THR A 329 -13.55 -8.66 27.06
N ARG A 330 -12.75 -7.69 26.60
CA ARG A 330 -11.92 -6.86 27.48
C ARG A 330 -12.75 -5.83 28.24
N LYS A 331 -13.77 -5.23 27.60
CA LYS A 331 -14.66 -4.26 28.24
C LYS A 331 -15.71 -4.91 29.15
N GLU A 332 -16.18 -6.12 28.84
CA GLU A 332 -17.00 -6.92 29.74
C GLU A 332 -16.18 -7.47 30.91
N GLY A 333 -14.94 -7.93 30.66
CA GLY A 333 -14.01 -8.31 31.73
C GLY A 333 -13.70 -7.14 32.67
N GLU A 334 -13.32 -5.97 32.15
CA GLU A 334 -13.06 -4.77 32.97
C GLU A 334 -14.32 -4.26 33.69
N ARG A 335 -15.54 -4.38 33.12
CA ARG A 335 -16.78 -4.03 33.83
C ARG A 335 -17.15 -5.02 34.92
N VAL A 336 -16.93 -6.32 34.71
CA VAL A 336 -17.19 -7.36 35.71
C VAL A 336 -16.20 -7.25 36.87
N TYR A 337 -14.92 -6.99 36.59
CA TYR A 337 -13.92 -6.74 37.65
C TYR A 337 -14.19 -5.46 38.44
N ILE A 338 -14.76 -4.41 37.83
CA ILE A 338 -15.14 -3.19 38.53
C ILE A 338 -16.45 -3.38 39.32
N SER A 339 -17.41 -4.17 38.82
CA SER A 339 -18.67 -4.43 39.54
C SER A 339 -18.47 -5.37 40.74
N GLU A 340 -17.66 -6.43 40.59
CA GLU A 340 -17.33 -7.35 41.70
C GLU A 340 -16.50 -6.63 42.79
N ALA A 341 -15.58 -5.75 42.42
CA ALA A 341 -14.84 -4.93 43.39
C ALA A 341 -15.69 -3.84 44.08
N SER A 342 -16.82 -3.45 43.48
CA SER A 342 -17.77 -2.50 44.08
C SER A 342 -18.86 -3.16 44.92
N GLU A 343 -19.16 -4.44 44.69
CA GLU A 343 -20.17 -5.19 45.46
C GLU A 343 -19.58 -5.91 46.70
N GLU A 344 -18.27 -6.12 46.79
CA GLU A 344 -17.63 -6.75 47.97
C GLU A 344 -17.32 -5.79 49.14
N ASN A 345 -17.65 -4.49 49.06
CA ASN A 345 -17.32 -3.51 50.12
C ASN A 345 -18.50 -3.03 50.99
N GLU A 346 -19.67 -3.65 50.89
CA GLU A 346 -20.76 -3.42 51.86
C GLU A 346 -21.19 -4.74 52.49
N ILE A 347 -20.55 -5.12 53.60
CA ILE A 347 -21.16 -5.70 54.82
C ILE A 347 -20.05 -5.91 55.88
N GLY A 348 -20.07 -5.05 56.89
CA GLY A 348 -19.82 -5.31 58.30
C GLY A 348 -18.68 -6.20 58.80
N SER A 349 -17.90 -5.61 59.71
CA SER A 349 -17.20 -6.17 60.88
C SER A 349 -15.71 -6.52 60.77
N SER A 350 -14.89 -5.63 61.35
CA SER A 350 -13.58 -5.92 61.99
C SER A 350 -13.72 -7.05 63.03
N PRO A 351 -12.69 -7.85 63.37
CA PRO A 351 -11.33 -7.37 63.68
C PRO A 351 -10.14 -8.28 63.29
N GLU A 352 -8.94 -7.78 63.64
CA GLU A 352 -7.65 -8.46 63.77
C GLU A 352 -6.64 -8.31 62.61
N LEU A 353 -5.74 -7.34 62.81
CA LEU A 353 -4.45 -7.20 62.17
C LEU A 353 -3.37 -7.77 63.12
N PRO A 354 -2.42 -8.60 62.68
CA PRO A 354 -1.19 -8.83 63.45
C PRO A 354 -0.10 -7.82 63.06
N LEU A 355 0.23 -6.99 64.05
CA LEU A 355 1.50 -6.31 64.34
C LEU A 355 2.78 -6.85 63.68
N GLN A 356 3.63 -5.93 63.19
CA GLN A 356 4.99 -5.63 63.72
C GLN A 356 5.61 -4.47 62.91
N LEU A 357 5.70 -3.26 63.49
CA LEU A 357 6.84 -2.66 64.21
C LEU A 357 7.85 -1.95 63.28
N THR A 358 7.86 -0.61 63.32
CA THR A 358 9.03 0.16 63.78
C THR A 358 8.56 1.51 64.30
N SER A 359 9.03 1.81 65.50
CA SER A 359 8.78 2.99 66.30
C SER A 359 9.73 4.15 65.94
N GLU A 360 9.34 5.34 66.38
CA GLU A 360 10.16 6.55 66.57
C GLU A 360 10.46 7.37 65.32
N ASP A 361 9.71 8.46 65.13
CA ASP A 361 10.28 9.81 65.26
C ASP A 361 9.15 10.85 65.34
N GLU A 362 9.11 11.57 66.47
CA GLU A 362 8.40 12.84 66.64
C GLU A 362 9.01 13.91 65.73
N LEU A 363 8.20 14.84 65.19
CA LEU A 363 8.42 16.28 65.41
C LEU A 363 7.20 17.10 64.91
N GLU A 364 6.58 17.78 65.88
CA GLU A 364 6.03 19.16 65.90
C GLU A 364 5.84 19.93 64.56
N LEU A 365 4.80 20.75 64.33
CA LEU A 365 4.35 21.87 65.18
C LEU A 365 3.01 22.47 64.66
N ARG A 366 2.17 22.88 65.61
CA ARG A 366 1.02 23.83 65.58
C ARG A 366 1.36 25.15 64.82
N THR A 367 0.50 26.02 64.27
CA THR A 367 -0.84 26.54 64.63
C THR A 367 -1.27 27.63 63.61
N LEU A 368 -2.58 28.00 63.62
CA LEU A 368 -3.21 29.33 63.33
C LEU A 368 -4.13 29.46 62.09
N GLY A 369 -5.45 29.51 62.36
CA GLY A 369 -6.27 30.71 62.13
C GLY A 369 -7.12 30.81 60.83
N PRO A 370 -8.27 31.54 60.88
CA PRO A 370 -9.49 31.17 60.16
C PRO A 370 -10.01 32.23 59.15
N ASP A 371 -11.21 31.95 58.61
CA ASP A 371 -12.19 32.86 57.98
C ASP A 371 -12.11 33.12 56.47
N GLY A 372 -13.25 32.95 55.78
CA GLY A 372 -13.43 33.40 54.40
C GLY A 372 -14.58 32.76 53.62
N SER A 373 -15.82 33.04 54.04
CA SER A 373 -17.09 33.03 53.31
C SER A 373 -17.10 32.94 51.76
N ASN A 374 -17.97 32.06 51.21
CA ASN A 374 -19.09 32.37 50.27
C ASN A 374 -19.55 31.05 49.59
N SER A 375 -20.69 30.45 49.92
CA SER A 375 -22.10 30.83 49.66
C SER A 375 -22.56 30.58 48.20
N PHE A 376 -23.47 29.57 48.09
CA PHE A 376 -24.63 29.43 47.17
C PHE A 376 -24.37 29.30 45.65
N SER A 377 -25.12 28.54 44.84
CA SER A 377 -26.28 27.65 45.02
C SER A 377 -26.52 26.85 43.74
N TYR A 378 -27.11 25.67 43.89
CA TYR A 378 -27.79 24.89 42.85
C TYR A 378 -29.17 25.48 42.54
N GLU A 379 -29.61 25.36 41.27
CA GLU A 379 -30.99 25.24 40.74
C GLU A 379 -30.97 25.66 39.25
N ASP A 380 -31.83 25.22 38.33
CA ASP A 380 -32.52 23.97 38.07
C ASP A 380 -33.03 24.07 36.60
N LEU A 381 -33.20 22.93 35.93
CA LEU A 381 -34.09 22.60 34.80
C LEU A 381 -34.48 23.61 33.68
N GLY A 382 -34.37 23.15 32.42
CA GLY A 382 -35.33 23.49 31.34
C GLY A 382 -34.77 23.56 29.90
N PRO A 383 -35.33 22.82 28.91
CA PRO A 383 -34.85 22.80 27.51
C PRO A 383 -35.67 23.69 26.54
N ALA A 384 -35.03 24.21 25.50
CA ALA A 384 -35.64 24.75 24.26
C ALA A 384 -34.56 24.76 23.15
N ALA A 385 -34.69 23.99 22.07
CA ALA A 385 -35.40 24.30 20.81
C ALA A 385 -34.72 25.39 19.93
N ASP A 386 -34.45 24.99 18.69
CA ASP A 386 -34.18 25.75 17.46
C ASP A 386 -33.03 26.77 17.39
N ARG A 387 -31.97 26.39 16.64
CA ARG A 387 -31.61 26.96 15.32
C ARG A 387 -30.50 26.17 14.65
#